data_AF-A0AAW0JPG8-F1
#
_entry.id   AF-A0AAW0JPG8-F1
#
_cell.length_a   1.000
_cell.length_b   1.000
_cell.length_c   1.000
_cell.angle_alpha   90.00
_cell.angle_beta   90.00
_cell.angle_gamma   90.00
#
_symmetry.space_group_name_H-M   'P 1'
#
loop_
_entity.id
_entity.type
_entity.pdbx_description
1 polymer ?
#
loop_
_entity_poly.entity_id
_entity_poly.type
_entity_poly.pdbx_seq_one_letter_code
_entity_poly.pdbx_strand_id
1 'polypeptide(L)'
;MARSSHQSDGIYIINLKRTCWEKLLFAARALVAIENPADVISSRNTGQRALMKFAAATGATPIAGRFTSGTFTNQIQAAFRESRLLVVTYPKADHQPLTEAS
;
A
#
# COMPACT_ATOMS: atom_id res chain seq x y z
N MET A 1 -16.76 21.73 -2.85
CA MET A 1 -17.76 20.82 -2.23
C MET A 1 -18.15 19.74 -3.24
N ALA A 2 -17.58 18.54 -3.18
CA ALA A 2 -17.99 17.43 -4.04
C ALA A 2 -18.98 16.56 -3.26
N ARG A 3 -20.28 16.79 -3.45
CA ARG A 3 -21.33 15.97 -2.81
C ARG A 3 -21.33 14.59 -3.45
N SER A 4 -21.07 13.56 -2.65
CA SER A 4 -21.33 12.17 -3.04
C SER A 4 -22.83 12.03 -3.28
N SER A 5 -23.21 11.68 -4.50
CA SER A 5 -24.59 11.33 -4.85
C SER A 5 -24.94 10.03 -4.12
N HIS A 6 -25.90 10.11 -3.21
CA HIS A 6 -26.44 8.95 -2.49
C HIS A 6 -27.30 8.12 -3.42
N GLN A 7 -27.03 6.82 -3.49
CA GLN A 7 -28.01 5.84 -3.94
C GLN A 7 -28.80 5.39 -2.71
N SER A 8 -30.08 5.06 -2.87
CA SER A 8 -31.04 4.74 -1.80
C SER A 8 -30.57 3.65 -0.81
N ASP A 9 -29.58 2.87 -1.20
CA ASP A 9 -29.16 1.64 -0.53
C ASP A 9 -28.00 1.85 0.47
N GLY A 10 -27.71 3.11 0.85
CA GLY A 10 -26.63 3.42 1.79
C GLY A 10 -25.22 3.28 1.22
N ILE A 11 -25.10 3.11 -0.11
CA ILE A 11 -23.83 3.00 -0.82
C ILE A 11 -23.33 4.40 -1.21
N TYR A 12 -22.11 4.72 -0.79
CA TYR A 12 -21.43 5.95 -1.18
C TYR A 12 -20.68 5.75 -2.49
N ILE A 13 -21.13 6.43 -3.55
CA ILE A 13 -20.45 6.38 -4.85
C ILE A 13 -19.21 7.27 -4.82
N ILE A 14 -18.07 6.67 -5.15
CA ILE A 14 -16.78 7.37 -5.23
C ILE A 14 -16.67 8.05 -6.58
N ASN A 15 -16.27 9.32 -6.60
CA ASN A 15 -16.01 10.02 -7.85
C ASN A 15 -14.75 9.47 -8.54
N LEU A 16 -14.93 8.86 -9.70
CA LEU A 16 -13.85 8.23 -10.47
C LEU A 16 -12.79 9.23 -10.94
N LYS A 17 -13.19 10.41 -11.43
CA LYS A 17 -12.25 11.42 -11.92
C LYS A 17 -11.31 11.90 -10.81
N ARG A 18 -11.87 12.18 -9.64
CA ARG A 18 -11.07 12.70 -8.51
C ARG A 18 -10.23 11.62 -7.82
N THR A 19 -10.73 10.39 -7.75
CA THR A 19 -10.13 9.36 -6.89
C THR A 19 -9.25 8.39 -7.67
N CYS A 20 -9.66 8.00 -8.87
CA CYS A 20 -8.89 7.07 -9.71
C CYS A 20 -7.89 7.77 -10.62
N TRP A 21 -8.13 9.02 -11.04
CA TRP A 21 -7.19 9.72 -11.92
C TRP A 21 -6.20 10.56 -11.12
N GLU A 22 -6.68 11.55 -10.37
CA GLU A 22 -5.79 12.53 -9.73
C GLU A 22 -4.95 11.91 -8.59
N LYS A 23 -5.59 11.17 -7.67
CA LYS A 23 -4.88 10.57 -6.53
C LYS A 23 -3.97 9.42 -6.95
N LEU A 24 -4.38 8.62 -7.92
CA LEU A 24 -3.57 7.50 -8.42
C LEU A 24 -2.32 8.02 -9.13
N LEU A 25 -2.45 9.04 -9.97
CA LEU A 25 -1.32 9.64 -10.67
C LEU A 25 -0.34 10.31 -9.69
N PHE A 26 -0.86 10.93 -8.62
CA PHE A 26 -0.03 11.45 -7.54
C PHE A 26 0.76 10.35 -6.81
N ALA A 27 0.11 9.23 -6.46
CA ALA A 27 0.78 8.08 -5.86
C ALA A 27 1.83 7.46 -6.78
N ALA A 28 1.54 7.36 -8.08
CA ALA A 28 2.49 6.87 -9.07
C ALA A 28 3.75 7.75 -9.16
N ARG A 29 3.60 9.08 -9.08
CA ARG A 29 4.74 10.01 -9.05
C ARG A 29 5.59 9.83 -7.78
N ALA A 30 4.97 9.61 -6.63
CA ALA A 30 5.68 9.32 -5.40
C ALA A 30 6.47 8.00 -5.47
N LEU A 31 5.92 6.99 -6.15
CA LEU A 31 6.62 5.72 -6.40
C LEU A 31 7.84 5.89 -7.30
N VAL A 32 7.72 6.67 -8.37
CA VAL A 32 8.83 6.91 -9.33
C VAL A 32 9.95 7.76 -8.74
N ALA A 33 9.66 8.57 -7.72
CA ALA A 33 10.66 9.41 -7.07
C ALA A 33 11.72 8.61 -6.27
N ILE A 34 11.54 7.30 -6.09
CA ILE A 34 12.45 6.46 -5.33
C ILE A 34 13.48 5.84 -6.28
N GLU A 35 14.75 6.12 -6.02
CA GLU A 35 15.88 5.66 -6.84
C GLU A 35 16.02 4.14 -6.86
N ASN A 36 15.81 3.48 -5.70
CA ASN A 36 15.86 2.03 -5.58
C ASN A 36 14.44 1.45 -5.46
N PRO A 37 13.93 0.73 -6.47
CA PRO A 37 12.58 0.17 -6.43
C PRO A 37 12.40 -0.90 -5.34
N ALA A 38 13.48 -1.56 -4.90
CA ALA A 38 13.41 -2.60 -3.88
C ALA A 38 13.02 -2.05 -2.49
N ASP A 39 13.25 -0.76 -2.25
CA ASP A 39 12.91 -0.08 -0.98
C ASP A 39 11.41 0.24 -0.86
N VAL A 40 10.65 -0.02 -1.93
CA VAL A 40 9.19 0.04 -1.93
C VAL A 40 8.66 -1.30 -1.43
N ILE A 41 7.94 -1.26 -0.30
CA ILE A 41 7.33 -2.45 0.27
C ILE A 41 5.83 -2.39 0.04
N SER A 42 5.25 -3.50 -0.39
CA SER A 42 3.80 -3.65 -0.43
C SER A 42 3.34 -4.81 0.43
N SER A 43 2.31 -4.56 1.25
CA SER A 43 1.71 -5.52 2.17
C SER A 43 0.24 -5.72 1.81
N ARG A 44 -0.14 -7.00 1.65
CA ARG A 44 -1.50 -7.39 1.29
C ARG A 44 -1.83 -8.77 1.83
N ASN A 45 -2.74 -8.81 2.81
CA ASN A 45 -3.25 -10.05 3.37
C ASN A 45 -4.20 -10.79 2.40
N THR A 46 -5.06 -10.08 1.66
CA THR A 46 -6.04 -10.67 0.73
C THR A 46 -5.63 -10.44 -0.72
N GLY A 47 -5.40 -11.48 -1.53
CA GLY A 47 -4.98 -11.30 -2.93
C GLY A 47 -3.47 -11.18 -3.13
N GLN A 48 -2.71 -12.04 -2.45
CA GLN A 48 -1.24 -12.16 -2.53
C GLN A 48 -0.70 -12.28 -3.97
N ARG A 49 -1.48 -12.88 -4.88
CA ARG A 49 -1.09 -12.98 -6.29
C ARG A 49 -0.95 -11.61 -6.97
N ALA A 50 -1.84 -10.67 -6.64
CA ALA A 50 -1.76 -9.32 -7.20
C ALA A 50 -0.54 -8.58 -6.64
N LEU A 51 -0.21 -8.80 -5.37
CA LEU A 51 1.01 -8.26 -4.75
C LEU A 51 2.27 -8.79 -5.44
N MET A 52 2.37 -10.10 -5.64
CA MET A 52 3.53 -10.70 -6.34
C MET A 52 3.66 -10.20 -7.78
N LYS A 53 2.55 -10.04 -8.49
CA LYS A 53 2.56 -9.46 -9.84
C LYS A 53 2.96 -7.99 -9.84
N PHE A 54 2.50 -7.21 -8.86
CA PHE A 54 2.88 -5.82 -8.72
C PHE A 54 4.38 -5.70 -8.45
N ALA A 55 4.89 -6.45 -7.47
CA ALA A 55 6.32 -6.53 -7.15
C ALA A 55 7.18 -6.93 -8.37
N ALA A 56 6.75 -7.94 -9.13
CA ALA A 56 7.45 -8.36 -10.35
C ALA A 56 7.47 -7.27 -11.44
N ALA A 57 6.43 -6.45 -11.52
CA ALA A 57 6.33 -5.38 -12.52
C ALA A 57 7.10 -4.11 -12.13
N THR A 58 7.16 -3.78 -10.83
CA THR A 58 7.80 -2.54 -10.34
C THR A 58 9.19 -2.75 -9.75
N GLY A 59 9.58 -3.99 -9.48
CA GLY A 59 10.80 -4.30 -8.71
C GLY A 59 10.65 -4.09 -7.20
N ALA A 60 9.43 -3.82 -6.72
CA ALA A 60 9.14 -3.63 -5.30
C ALA A 60 9.26 -4.94 -4.51
N THR A 61 9.58 -4.84 -3.22
CA THR A 61 9.69 -6.02 -2.36
C THR A 61 8.33 -6.40 -1.78
N PRO A 62 7.76 -7.57 -2.12
CA PRO A 62 6.47 -7.98 -1.58
C PRO A 62 6.62 -8.56 -0.16
N ILE A 63 5.67 -8.23 0.72
CA ILE A 63 5.41 -8.99 1.95
C ILE A 63 4.09 -9.72 1.76
N ALA A 64 4.20 -10.97 1.31
CA ALA A 64 3.04 -11.84 1.11
C ALA A 64 2.72 -12.59 2.41
N GLY A 65 1.43 -12.65 2.75
CA GLY A 65 0.97 -13.34 3.95
C GLY A 65 0.96 -12.43 5.17
N ARG A 66 1.01 -13.05 6.36
CA ARG A 66 0.91 -12.34 7.62
C ARG A 66 2.11 -11.43 7.82
N PHE A 67 1.86 -10.15 8.09
CA PHE A 67 2.90 -9.22 8.50
C PHE A 67 3.45 -9.63 9.88
N THR A 68 4.76 -9.80 9.98
CA THR A 68 5.43 -10.10 11.24
C THR A 68 5.68 -8.81 11.99
N SER A 69 5.25 -8.72 13.24
CA SER A 69 5.51 -7.54 14.07
C SER A 69 7.01 -7.35 14.29
N GLY A 70 7.50 -6.12 14.20
CA GLY A 70 8.91 -5.78 14.32
C GLY A 70 9.67 -5.86 13.00
N THR A 71 8.99 -6.06 11.86
CA THR A 71 9.66 -6.09 10.54
C THR A 71 10.33 -4.74 10.23
N PHE A 72 9.76 -3.63 10.69
CA PHE A 72 10.34 -2.29 10.45
C PHE A 72 11.08 -1.71 11.66
N THR A 73 10.86 -2.23 12.87
CA THR A 73 11.46 -1.66 14.10
C THR A 73 12.56 -2.52 14.72
N ASN A 74 12.56 -3.84 14.49
CA ASN A 74 13.52 -4.75 15.12
C ASN A 74 14.68 -5.11 14.18
N GLN A 75 15.79 -4.38 14.29
CA GLN A 75 17.00 -4.59 13.48
C GLN A 75 17.70 -5.93 13.72
N ILE A 76 17.41 -6.62 14.83
CA ILE A 76 18.03 -7.92 15.16
C ILE A 76 17.38 -9.05 14.32
N GLN A 77 16.16 -8.84 13.84
CA GLN A 77 15.40 -9.86 13.13
C GLN A 77 15.94 -10.08 11.71
N ALA A 78 16.09 -11.34 11.30
CA ALA A 78 16.56 -11.68 9.94
C ALA A 78 15.62 -11.19 8.81
N ALA A 79 14.35 -10.92 9.14
CA ALA A 79 13.37 -10.38 8.21
C ALA A 79 13.24 -8.84 8.29
N PHE A 80 14.15 -8.15 8.99
CA PHE A 80 14.17 -6.70 9.07
C PHE A 80 14.30 -6.07 7.69
N ARG A 81 13.47 -5.07 7.41
CA ARG A 81 13.52 -4.31 6.16
C ARG A 81 13.28 -2.85 6.45
N GLU A 82 14.15 -1.99 5.91
CA GLU A 82 13.96 -0.55 5.99
C GLU A 82 13.29 -0.07 4.69
N SER A 83 11.98 0.19 4.75
CA SER A 83 11.25 0.69 3.58
C SER A 83 11.25 2.19 3.54
N ARG A 84 11.54 2.78 2.38
CA ARG A 84 11.38 4.22 2.15
C ARG A 84 9.94 4.59 1.81
N LEU A 85 9.17 3.65 1.27
CA LEU A 85 7.77 3.84 0.96
C LEU A 85 7.00 2.54 1.12
N LEU A 86 5.86 2.64 1.80
CA LEU A 86 4.95 1.53 2.07
C LEU A 86 3.65 1.70 1.29
N VAL A 87 3.29 0.68 0.50
CA VAL A 87 2.01 0.60 -0.21
C VAL A 87 1.12 -0.43 0.48
N VAL A 88 0.11 0.06 1.20
CA VAL A 88 -0.88 -0.75 1.91
C VAL A 88 -2.18 -0.82 1.13
N THR A 89 -2.76 -2.01 1.03
CA THR A 89 -4.04 -2.19 0.31
C THR A 89 -5.28 -2.03 1.18
N TYR A 90 -5.21 -2.43 2.45
CA TYR A 90 -6.35 -2.28 3.36
C TYR A 90 -5.89 -1.85 4.75
N PRO A 91 -5.82 -0.53 5.03
CA PRO A 91 -5.21 0.00 6.26
C PRO A 91 -5.91 -0.45 7.55
N LYS A 92 -7.19 -0.87 7.48
CA LYS A 92 -7.92 -1.34 8.65
C LYS A 92 -7.46 -2.74 9.12
N ALA A 93 -7.24 -3.68 8.18
CA ALA A 93 -6.71 -4.99 8.55
C ALA A 93 -5.19 -4.95 8.69
N ASP A 94 -4.52 -4.16 7.86
CA ASP A 94 -3.07 -4.03 7.80
C ASP A 94 -2.61 -2.81 8.61
N HIS A 95 -3.15 -2.61 9.81
CA HIS A 95 -2.78 -1.49 10.67
C HIS A 95 -1.39 -1.65 11.30
N GLN A 96 -0.95 -2.89 11.55
CA GLN A 96 0.37 -3.18 12.10
C GLN A 96 1.53 -2.53 11.32
N PRO A 97 1.68 -2.72 9.99
CA PRO A 97 2.74 -2.06 9.24
C PRO A 97 2.58 -0.53 9.20
N LEU A 98 1.37 0.00 9.36
CA LEU A 98 1.14 1.44 9.43
C LEU A 98 1.67 2.01 10.76
N THR A 99 1.40 1.32 11.87
CA THR A 99 1.89 1.69 13.21
C THR A 99 3.41 1.60 13.30
N GLU A 100 4.02 0.60 12.68
CA GLU A 100 5.49 0.48 12.67
C GLU A 100 6.18 1.44 11.71
N ALA A 101 5.44 2.01 10.74
CA ALA A 101 5.93 3.05 9.84
C ALA A 101 5.71 4.48 10.36
N SER A 102 5.04 4.64 11.51
CA SER A 102 4.71 5.93 12.12
C SER A 102 5.79 6.43 13.07
#